data_AF-A0A969I180-F1
#
_entry.id   AF-A0A969I180-F1
#
_cell.length_a   1.000
_cell.length_b   1.000
_cell.length_c   1.000
_cell.angle_alpha   90.00
_cell.angle_beta   90.00
_cell.angle_gamma   90.00
#
_symmetry.space_group_name_H-M   'P 1'
#
loop_
_entity.id
_entity.type
_entity.pdbx_description
1 polymer ?
#
loop_
_entity_poly.entity_id
_entity_poly.type
_entity_poly.pdbx_seq_one_letter_code
_entity_poly.pdbx_strand_id
1 'polypeptide(L)'
;MVRLPEARISVAVGPLLEGRIATVVTLVRPTLTLEKLQDGRVNWDLAAGQDKPAAEQGDAGKSGGGIPLDVKLDSFRIVNGSISYYDATTALLERVETSTPKYP
;
A
#
# COMPACT_ATOMS: atom_id res chain seq x y z
N MET A 1 -10.10 1.04 -7.94
CA MET A 1 -9.04 0.51 -8.83
C MET A 1 -7.72 1.21 -8.53
N VAL A 2 -6.60 0.49 -8.58
CA VAL A 2 -5.27 1.05 -8.32
C VAL A 2 -4.36 0.82 -9.52
N ARG A 3 -3.63 1.84 -9.95
CA ARG A 3 -2.55 1.73 -10.94
C ARG A 3 -1.26 2.26 -10.31
N LEU A 4 -0.22 1.42 -10.32
CA LEU A 4 1.06 1.73 -9.72
C LEU A 4 2.17 1.57 -10.76
N PRO A 5 2.62 2.67 -11.40
CA PRO A 5 3.69 2.58 -12.40
C PRO A 5 5.03 2.15 -11.80
N GLU A 6 5.34 2.64 -10.60
CA GLU A 6 6.64 2.44 -9.99
C GLU A 6 6.51 2.48 -8.46
N ALA A 7 7.13 1.49 -7.82
CA ALA A 7 7.32 1.42 -6.37
C ALA A 7 8.81 1.35 -6.08
N ARG A 8 9.30 2.22 -5.20
CA ARG A 8 10.67 2.20 -4.70
C ARG A 8 10.65 1.74 -3.26
N ILE A 9 11.46 0.73 -2.96
CA ILE A 9 11.66 0.23 -1.60
C ILE A 9 13.09 0.58 -1.22
N SER A 10 13.25 1.33 -0.13
CA SER A 10 14.56 1.66 0.44
C SER A 10 14.70 0.97 1.78
N VAL A 11 15.85 0.35 2.02
CA VAL A 11 16.18 -0.31 3.28
C VAL A 11 17.32 0.44 3.94
N ALA A 12 17.18 0.77 5.22
CA ALA A 12 18.25 1.41 5.97
C ALA A 12 19.30 0.37 6.37
N VAL A 13 20.59 0.62 6.05
CA VAL A 13 21.68 -0.33 6.29
C VAL A 13 22.03 -0.46 7.77
N GLY A 14 22.04 0.64 8.53
CA GLY A 14 22.40 0.63 9.96
C GLY A 14 21.55 -0.36 10.78
N PRO A 15 20.21 -0.28 10.74
CA PRO A 15 19.33 -1.22 11.44
C PRO A 15 19.55 -2.69 11.09
N LEU A 16 20.00 -3.02 9.87
CA LEU A 16 20.27 -4.41 9.48
C LEU A 16 21.40 -5.04 10.30
N LEU A 17 22.40 -4.25 10.70
CA LEU A 17 23.49 -4.70 11.57
C LEU A 17 23.00 -5.10 12.97
N GLU A 18 21.84 -4.59 13.37
CA GLU A 18 21.17 -4.90 14.64
C GLU A 18 20.08 -5.97 14.47
N GLY A 19 19.99 -6.60 13.29
CA GLY A 19 18.97 -7.61 12.98
C GLY A 19 17.56 -7.04 12.75
N ARG A 20 17.43 -5.72 12.55
CA ARG A 20 16.15 -5.04 12.32
C ARG A 20 16.00 -4.61 10.87
N ILE A 21 14.83 -4.82 10.29
CA ILE A 21 14.50 -4.28 8.96
C ILE A 21 13.71 -2.99 9.09
N ALA A 22 14.30 -1.91 8.59
CA ALA A 22 13.72 -0.58 8.48
C ALA A 22 13.50 -0.24 7.00
N THR A 23 12.23 -0.07 6.61
CA THR A 23 11.84 0.09 5.20
C THR A 23 11.02 1.35 4.95
N VAL A 24 11.34 2.02 3.83
CA VAL A 24 10.55 3.13 3.29
C VAL A 24 9.99 2.72 1.93
N VAL A 25 8.68 2.82 1.76
CA VAL A 25 8.00 2.55 0.49
C VAL A 25 7.58 3.87 -0.16
N THR A 26 8.07 4.14 -1.36
CA THR A 26 7.68 5.32 -2.15
C THR A 26 6.95 4.88 -3.42
N LEU A 27 5.69 5.26 -3.55
CA LEU A 27 4.93 5.08 -4.77
C LEU A 27 5.11 6.29 -5.68
N VAL A 28 5.57 6.06 -6.89
CA VAL A 28 5.84 7.12 -7.87
C VAL A 28 4.76 7.10 -8.94
N ARG A 29 4.05 8.23 -9.05
CA ARG A 29 2.91 8.44 -9.95
C ARG A 29 1.79 7.40 -9.80
N PRO A 30 1.38 6.99 -8.58
CA PRO A 30 0.25 6.09 -8.45
C PRO A 30 -1.06 6.82 -8.82
N THR A 31 -2.01 6.09 -9.36
CA THR A 31 -3.39 6.53 -9.57
C THR A 31 -4.32 5.65 -8.76
N LEU A 32 -5.05 6.24 -7.81
CA LEU A 32 -6.05 5.56 -7.01
C LEU A 32 -7.43 6.08 -7.39
N THR A 33 -8.34 5.18 -7.74
CA THR A 33 -9.73 5.50 -8.03
C THR A 33 -10.61 4.79 -7.02
N LEU A 34 -11.14 5.57 -6.09
CA LEU A 34 -12.08 5.17 -5.06
C LEU A 34 -13.49 5.37 -5.61
N GLU A 35 -14.30 4.31 -5.61
CA GLU A 35 -15.70 4.39 -6.02
C GLU A 35 -16.64 3.79 -4.98
N LYS A 36 -17.69 4.53 -4.64
CA LYS A 36 -18.86 4.06 -3.90
C LYS A 36 -20.03 3.89 -4.88
N LEU A 37 -20.55 2.68 -4.95
CA LEU A 37 -21.65 2.29 -5.81
C LEU A 37 -23.00 2.73 -5.23
N GLN A 38 -24.04 2.72 -6.07
CA GLN A 38 -25.42 3.07 -5.68
C GLN A 38 -25.97 2.18 -4.54
N ASP A 39 -25.52 0.93 -4.48
CA ASP A 39 -25.90 -0.04 -3.46
C ASP A 39 -25.06 0.07 -2.17
N GLY A 40 -24.20 1.08 -2.07
CA GLY A 40 -23.35 1.34 -0.92
C GLY A 40 -22.05 0.54 -0.88
N ARG A 41 -21.82 -0.39 -1.82
CA ARG A 41 -20.54 -1.09 -1.94
C ARG A 41 -19.43 -0.13 -2.32
N VAL A 42 -18.21 -0.46 -1.91
CA VAL A 42 -17.03 0.35 -2.21
C VAL A 42 -15.92 -0.51 -2.79
N ASN A 43 -15.12 0.05 -3.70
CA ASN A 43 -14.03 -0.70 -4.34
C ASN A 43 -12.72 -0.73 -3.53
N TRP A 44 -12.73 -0.15 -2.33
CA TRP A 44 -11.62 -0.14 -1.37
C TRP A 44 -11.92 -0.94 -0.10
N ASP A 45 -12.99 -1.73 -0.11
CA ASP A 45 -13.24 -2.71 0.94
C ASP A 45 -12.29 -3.90 0.73
N LEU A 46 -11.22 -3.94 1.54
CA LEU A 46 -10.21 -4.98 1.50
C LEU A 46 -10.68 -6.29 2.13
N ALA A 47 -11.77 -6.27 2.90
CA ALA A 47 -12.38 -7.45 3.52
C ALA A 47 -13.34 -8.16 2.55
N ALA A 48 -13.99 -7.43 1.64
CA ALA A 48 -14.91 -7.98 0.64
C ALA A 48 -14.28 -9.00 -0.35
N GLY A 49 -12.95 -9.12 -0.37
CA GLY A 49 -12.22 -10.14 -1.14
C GLY A 49 -11.85 -11.42 -0.36
N GLN A 50 -12.16 -11.50 0.94
CA GLN A 50 -11.77 -12.63 1.80
C GLN A 50 -12.71 -13.84 1.72
N ASP A 51 -13.83 -13.74 0.97
CA ASP A 51 -14.77 -14.84 0.76
C ASP A 51 -14.29 -15.88 -0.27
N LYS A 52 -13.10 -15.70 -0.85
CA LYS A 52 -12.42 -16.78 -1.55
C LYS A 52 -11.62 -17.54 -0.49
N PRO A 53 -11.85 -18.86 -0.28
CA PRO A 53 -11.05 -19.60 0.69
C PRO A 53 -9.59 -19.38 0.34
N ALA A 54 -8.86 -18.75 1.26
CA ALA A 54 -7.43 -18.68 1.18
C ALA A 54 -6.97 -20.13 1.04
N ALA A 55 -6.46 -20.51 -0.14
CA ALA A 55 -5.66 -21.71 -0.23
C ALA A 55 -4.61 -21.56 0.86
N GLU A 56 -4.64 -22.47 1.83
CA GLU A 56 -3.73 -22.50 2.98
C GLU A 56 -2.33 -22.20 2.47
N GLN A 57 -1.86 -20.99 2.71
CA GLN A 57 -0.50 -20.63 2.42
C GLN A 57 0.31 -21.42 3.45
N GLY A 58 0.85 -22.53 2.96
CA GLY A 58 1.47 -23.57 3.77
C GLY A 58 2.37 -23.00 4.84
N ASP A 59 2.26 -23.59 6.02
CA ASP A 59 3.24 -23.55 7.09
C ASP A 59 4.65 -23.62 6.49
N ALA A 60 5.31 -22.46 6.38
CA ALA A 60 6.69 -22.39 5.99
C ALA A 60 7.48 -22.84 7.22
N GLY A 61 7.80 -24.13 7.18
CA GLY A 61 8.44 -24.92 8.22
C GLY A 61 9.49 -24.16 9.02
N LYS A 62 9.34 -24.31 10.33
CA LYS A 62 10.36 -24.05 11.33
C LYS A 62 11.56 -24.97 11.07
N SER A 63 12.59 -24.46 10.38
CA SER A 63 13.91 -25.10 10.34
C SER A 63 15.00 -24.13 9.89
N GLY A 64 15.99 -23.91 10.76
CA GLY A 64 17.24 -23.20 10.46
C GLY A 64 17.42 -21.96 11.35
N GLY A 65 18.51 -21.93 12.14
CA GLY A 65 18.84 -20.84 13.07
C GLY A 65 19.12 -19.50 12.38
N GLY A 66 18.06 -18.83 11.94
CA GLY A 66 18.07 -17.47 11.43
C GLY A 66 17.71 -16.47 12.52
N ILE A 67 18.31 -15.29 12.46
CA ILE A 67 17.99 -14.14 13.32
C ILE A 67 16.47 -13.88 13.20
N PRO A 68 15.72 -13.76 14.32
CA PRO A 68 14.31 -13.39 14.27
C PRO A 68 14.22 -11.98 13.67
N LEU A 69 13.78 -11.90 12.43
CA LEU A 69 13.73 -10.66 11.66
C LEU A 69 12.42 -9.94 11.97
N ASP A 70 12.49 -8.88 12.79
CA ASP A 70 11.36 -7.98 13.03
C ASP A 70 11.21 -7.06 11.80
N VAL A 71 10.13 -7.25 11.02
CA VAL A 71 9.85 -6.49 9.81
C VAL A 71 8.91 -5.34 10.16
N LYS A 72 9.42 -4.10 10.12
CA LYS A 72 8.63 -2.89 10.34
C LYS A 72 8.58 -2.05 9.07
N LEU A 73 7.37 -1.59 8.74
CA LEU A 73 7.15 -0.54 7.76
C LEU A 73 7.24 0.80 8.48
N ASP A 74 8.33 1.54 8.26
CA ASP A 74 8.56 2.78 8.99
C ASP A 74 7.78 3.94 8.37
N SER A 75 7.75 4.01 7.03
CA SER A 75 6.99 5.06 6.34
C SER A 75 6.59 4.68 4.93
N PHE A 76 5.53 5.32 4.48
CA PHE A 76 5.01 5.23 3.13
C PHE A 76 4.82 6.63 2.55
N ARG A 77 5.16 6.82 1.27
CA ARG A 77 5.05 8.11 0.59
C ARG A 77 4.47 7.95 -0.81
N ILE A 78 3.61 8.89 -1.20
CA ILE A 78 3.12 9.04 -2.57
C ILE A 78 3.76 10.28 -3.19
N VAL A 79 4.40 10.11 -4.35
CA VAL A 79 5.05 11.19 -5.10
C VAL A 79 4.39 11.32 -6.47
N ASN A 80 3.95 12.54 -6.82
CA ASN A 80 3.31 12.85 -8.11
C ASN A 80 2.09 11.97 -8.42
N GLY A 81 1.33 11.59 -7.39
CA GLY A 81 0.18 10.69 -7.51
C GLY A 81 -1.15 11.43 -7.59
N SER A 82 -2.21 10.69 -7.90
CA SER A 82 -3.57 11.21 -7.90
C SER A 82 -4.53 10.25 -7.21
N ILE A 83 -5.44 10.78 -6.42
CA ILE A 83 -6.55 10.06 -5.80
C ILE A 83 -7.83 10.69 -6.33
N SER A 84 -8.71 9.89 -6.93
CA SER A 84 -10.06 10.31 -7.32
C SER A 84 -11.09 9.54 -6.52
N TYR A 85 -12.09 10.22 -6.00
CA TYR A 85 -13.23 9.65 -5.30
C TYR A 85 -14.50 9.94 -6.08
N TYR A 86 -15.29 8.90 -6.35
CA TYR A 86 -16.60 9.02 -6.96
C TYR A 86 -17.66 8.37 -6.07
N ASP A 87 -18.71 9.11 -5.72
CA ASP A 87 -19.89 8.61 -5.02
C ASP A 87 -21.09 8.60 -5.97
N ALA A 88 -21.50 7.40 -6.39
CA ALA A 88 -22.65 7.25 -7.26
C ALA A 88 -23.97 7.67 -6.58
N THR A 89 -24.07 7.60 -5.25
CA THR A 89 -25.31 7.95 -4.50
C THR A 89 -25.63 9.43 -4.54
N THR A 90 -24.61 10.28 -4.69
CA THR A 90 -24.72 11.74 -4.72
C THR A 90 -24.23 12.36 -6.03
N ALA A 91 -23.69 11.54 -6.95
CA ALA A 91 -22.94 11.97 -8.13
C ALA A 91 -21.75 12.90 -7.82
N LEU A 92 -21.18 12.78 -6.61
CA LEU A 92 -20.03 13.57 -6.18
C LEU A 92 -18.74 13.02 -6.79
N LEU A 93 -17.94 13.90 -7.38
CA LEU A 93 -16.59 13.61 -7.88
C LEU A 93 -15.58 14.53 -7.22
N GLU A 94 -14.64 13.95 -6.48
CA GLU A 94 -13.51 14.65 -5.86
C GLU A 94 -12.18 14.12 -6.39
N ARG A 95 -11.18 15.00 -6.49
CA ARG A 95 -9.84 14.62 -6.94
C ARG A 95 -8.78 15.39 -6.18
N VAL A 96 -7.79 14.66 -5.69
CA VAL A 96 -6.60 15.20 -5.02
C VAL A 96 -5.37 14.74 -5.78
N GLU A 97 -4.45 15.67 -6.00
CA GLU A 97 -3.15 15.39 -6.62
C GLU A 97 -2.04 15.71 -5.63
N THR A 98 -1.04 14.83 -5.55
CA THR A 98 0.15 15.09 -4.76
C THR A 98 1.24 15.59 -5.69
N SER A 99 1.92 16.66 -5.29
CA SER A 99 3.14 17.10 -5.96
C SER A 99 4.37 16.66 -5.16
N THR A 100 5.52 16.54 -5.83
CA THR A 100 6.78 16.35 -5.11
C THR A 100 7.02 17.60 -4.25
N PRO A 101 7.22 17.47 -2.93
CA PRO A 101 7.60 18.63 -2.12
C PRO A 101 8.91 19.18 -2.68
N LYS A 102 8.89 20.43 -3.17
CA LYS A 102 10.10 21.20 -3.47
C LYS A 102 10.70 21.58 -2.12
N TYR A 103 11.64 20.79 -1.61
CA TYR A 103 12.53 21.28 -0.57
C TYR A 103 13.67 22.09 -1.23
N PRO A 104 14.02 23.28 -0.69
CA PRO A 104 15.18 24.05 -1.12
C PRO A 104 16.51 23.34 -0.84
#